data_AF-A0A7Y4XAH6-F1
#
_entry.id   AF-A0A7Y4XAH6-F1
#
_cell.length_a   1.000
_cell.length_b   1.000
_cell.length_c   1.000
_cell.angle_alpha   90.00
_cell.angle_beta   90.00
_cell.angle_gamma   90.00
#
_symmetry.space_group_name_H-M   'P 1'
#
loop_
_entity.id
_entity.type
_entity.pdbx_description
1 polymer ?
#
loop_
_entity_poly.entity_id
_entity_poly.type
_entity_poly.pdbx_seq_one_letter_code
_entity_poly.pdbx_strand_id
1 'polypeptide(L)'
;MPHKTMFTDIKNAVVNAERKLFAHFGTTLVALLLYVFLLAVLYAFLTIGERTATQVILSLLVLPLLFVILFFSLQSLGVSYTRVGVNATYLLRRALSDCWKLLIVSLPLILLAWLLHYAYGKATGKLDYDQEHGWHGTTLKWLWLFVFCLALPLMAMHLWIAAVREGIGATLRGYLGHMARAFAPRSLAVYVLAWIINGLLAYVLLFGFKTQFGGPWAELMLLGLRIALAALLVFMAWFVSLGALAEVTAPKIEPVTT
;
A
#
# COMPACT_ATOMS: atom_id res chain seq x y z
N MET A 1 -24.33 -0.92 29.22
CA MET A 1 -23.49 -0.17 28.26
C MET A 1 -23.93 -0.53 26.85
N PRO A 2 -24.25 0.42 25.96
CA PRO A 2 -24.70 0.10 24.61
C PRO A 2 -23.57 -0.60 23.83
N HIS A 3 -23.88 -1.77 23.27
CA HIS A 3 -22.95 -2.56 22.46
C HIS A 3 -22.66 -1.79 21.16
N LYS A 4 -21.51 -1.10 21.09
CA LYS A 4 -21.06 -0.47 19.84
C LYS A 4 -20.91 -1.56 18.78
N THR A 5 -21.50 -1.34 17.61
CA THR A 5 -21.38 -2.30 16.52
C THR A 5 -19.98 -2.21 15.92
N MET A 6 -19.46 -3.35 15.46
CA MET A 6 -18.17 -3.44 14.78
C MET A 6 -18.02 -2.42 13.64
N PHE A 7 -19.12 -2.12 12.92
CA PHE A 7 -19.13 -1.13 11.85
C PHE A 7 -18.91 0.30 12.34
N THR A 8 -19.47 0.68 13.49
CA THR A 8 -19.22 2.00 14.09
C THR A 8 -17.74 2.15 14.45
N ASP A 9 -17.11 1.10 14.97
CA ASP A 9 -15.69 1.12 15.32
C ASP A 9 -14.78 1.22 14.09
N ILE A 10 -15.13 0.53 13.00
CA ILE A 10 -14.41 0.62 11.71
C ILE A 10 -14.52 2.04 11.14
N LYS A 11 -15.74 2.58 11.08
CA LYS A 11 -15.98 3.95 10.61
C LYS A 11 -15.18 4.96 11.42
N ASN A 12 -15.19 4.84 12.74
CA ASN A 12 -14.45 5.75 13.61
C ASN A 12 -12.94 5.65 13.38
N ALA A 13 -12.40 4.45 13.20
CA ALA A 13 -10.97 4.27 12.92
C ALA A 13 -10.56 4.91 11.58
N VAL A 14 -11.37 4.76 10.53
CA VAL A 14 -11.10 5.39 9.22
C VAL A 14 -11.17 6.92 9.33
N VAL A 15 -12.24 7.46 9.92
CA VAL A 15 -12.41 8.91 10.09
C VAL A 15 -11.31 9.51 10.96
N ASN A 16 -10.87 8.80 12.00
CA ASN A 16 -9.76 9.26 12.84
C ASN A 16 -8.43 9.23 12.08
N ALA A 17 -8.17 8.18 11.30
CA ALA A 17 -6.97 8.08 10.47
C ALA A 17 -6.90 9.20 9.41
N GLU A 18 -8.03 9.53 8.78
CA GLU A 18 -8.17 10.67 7.86
C GLU A 18 -7.91 12.00 8.56
N ARG A 19 -8.58 12.25 9.70
CA ARG A 19 -8.39 13.48 10.48
C ARG A 19 -6.94 13.68 10.91
N LYS A 20 -6.28 12.62 11.37
CA LYS A 20 -4.85 12.66 11.74
C LYS A 20 -3.96 12.96 10.55
N LEU A 21 -4.26 12.39 9.38
CA LEU A 21 -3.51 12.65 8.16
C LEU A 21 -3.58 14.13 7.77
N PHE A 22 -4.76 14.75 7.82
CA PHE A 22 -4.91 16.17 7.49
C PHE A 22 -4.46 17.12 8.59
N ALA A 23 -4.58 16.74 9.87
CA ALA A 23 -4.09 17.54 10.99
C ALA A 23 -2.56 17.71 10.97
N HIS A 24 -1.84 16.75 10.38
CA HIS A 24 -0.39 16.79 10.22
C HIS A 24 0.02 17.11 8.78
N PHE A 25 -0.45 18.26 8.26
CA PHE A 25 -0.21 18.68 6.87
C PHE A 25 1.25 18.61 6.45
N GLY A 26 2.20 19.02 7.32
CA GLY A 26 3.63 18.94 7.01
C GLY A 26 4.11 17.50 6.75
N THR A 27 3.67 16.53 7.55
CA THR A 27 3.99 15.11 7.36
C THR A 27 3.36 14.57 6.08
N THR A 28 2.11 14.95 5.80
CA THR A 28 1.38 14.56 4.59
C THR A 28 2.01 15.13 3.33
N LEU A 29 2.49 16.38 3.38
CA LEU A 29 3.24 17.00 2.30
C LEU A 29 4.57 16.27 2.05
N VAL A 30 5.34 15.94 3.10
CA VAL A 30 6.57 15.15 2.96
C VAL A 30 6.28 13.77 2.36
N ALA A 31 5.22 13.11 2.81
CA ALA A 31 4.79 11.83 2.27
C ALA A 31 4.39 11.93 0.78
N LEU A 32 3.67 12.99 0.41
CA LEU A 32 3.28 13.26 -0.98
C LEU A 32 4.51 13.53 -1.86
N LEU A 33 5.49 14.31 -1.38
CA LEU A 33 6.73 14.58 -2.10
C LEU A 33 7.54 13.28 -2.31
N LEU A 34 7.63 12.42 -1.29
CA LEU A 34 8.25 11.10 -1.43
C LEU A 34 7.51 10.22 -2.44
N TYR A 35 6.18 10.27 -2.45
CA TYR A 35 5.37 9.52 -3.40
C TYR A 35 5.55 10.03 -4.84
N VAL A 36 5.55 11.34 -5.06
CA VAL A 36 5.85 11.95 -6.37
C VAL A 36 7.26 11.56 -6.82
N PHE A 37 8.24 11.57 -5.91
CA PHE A 37 9.60 11.16 -6.24
C PHE A 37 9.69 9.67 -6.58
N LEU A 38 8.97 8.80 -5.86
CA LEU A 38 8.84 7.38 -6.18
C LEU A 38 8.27 7.17 -7.58
N LEU A 39 7.21 7.90 -7.96
CA LEU A 39 6.62 7.84 -9.30
C LEU A 39 7.58 8.35 -10.38
N ALA A 40 8.35 9.40 -10.10
CA ALA A 40 9.36 9.92 -11.02
C ALA A 40 10.48 8.90 -11.26
N VAL A 41 10.94 8.20 -10.21
CA VAL A 41 11.94 7.12 -10.33
C VAL A 41 11.39 5.95 -11.13
N LEU A 42 10.13 5.56 -10.91
CA LEU A 42 9.46 4.52 -11.69
C LEU A 42 9.33 4.92 -13.17
N TYR A 43 8.92 6.16 -13.45
CA TYR A 43 8.84 6.69 -14.80
C TYR A 43 10.20 6.71 -15.49
N ALA A 44 11.25 7.18 -14.80
CA ALA A 44 12.61 7.16 -15.33
C ALA A 44 13.07 5.73 -15.64
N PHE A 45 12.82 4.77 -14.75
CA PHE A 45 13.15 3.36 -14.98
C PHE A 45 12.47 2.79 -16.22
N LEU A 46 11.21 3.15 -16.48
CA LEU A 46 10.46 2.68 -17.64
C LEU A 46 10.81 3.38 -18.96
N THR A 47 11.43 4.57 -18.91
CA THR A 47 11.69 5.40 -20.10
C THR A 47 13.16 5.44 -20.52
N ILE A 48 14.09 5.15 -19.61
CA ILE A 48 15.51 5.10 -19.92
C ILE A 48 15.80 3.83 -20.73
N GLY A 49 16.28 4.01 -21.96
CA GLY A 49 16.78 2.91 -22.78
C GLY A 49 18.19 2.46 -22.39
N GLU A 50 18.60 1.28 -22.85
CA GLU A 50 19.88 0.63 -22.52
C GLU A 50 20.94 0.84 -23.61
N ARG A 51 21.23 2.10 -23.97
CA ARG A 51 22.15 2.40 -25.09
C ARG A 51 23.62 2.52 -24.66
N THR A 52 23.88 2.84 -23.39
CA THR A 52 25.25 3.01 -22.86
C THR A 52 25.43 2.23 -21.56
N ALA A 53 26.68 1.87 -21.23
CA ALA A 53 26.99 1.19 -19.97
C ALA A 53 26.52 1.99 -18.73
N THR A 54 26.59 3.33 -18.78
CA THR A 54 26.06 4.20 -17.72
C THR A 54 24.54 4.08 -17.58
N GLN A 55 23.81 3.98 -18.69
CA GLN A 55 22.36 3.77 -18.67
C GLN A 55 22.01 2.38 -18.12
N VAL A 56 22.78 1.35 -18.44
CA VAL A 56 22.60 -0.01 -17.89
C VAL A 56 22.82 -0.02 -16.38
N ILE A 57 23.87 0.63 -15.85
CA ILE A 57 24.08 0.71 -14.39
C ILE A 57 22.95 1.49 -13.71
N LEU A 58 22.51 2.59 -14.33
CA LEU A 58 21.43 3.42 -13.81
C LEU A 58 20.10 2.64 -13.77
N SER A 59 19.74 1.95 -14.86
CA SER A 59 18.49 1.19 -14.96
C SER A 59 18.50 -0.10 -14.15
N LEU A 60 19.60 -0.86 -14.15
CA LEU A 60 19.65 -2.18 -13.50
C LEU A 60 19.87 -2.11 -11.99
N LEU A 61 20.65 -1.13 -11.51
CA LEU A 61 21.08 -1.08 -10.11
C LEU A 61 20.52 0.14 -9.36
N VAL A 62 20.77 1.35 -9.89
CA VAL A 62 20.52 2.59 -9.13
C VAL A 62 19.03 2.87 -8.97
N LEU A 63 18.26 2.85 -10.07
CA LEU A 63 16.82 3.18 -10.02
C LEU A 63 16.00 2.14 -9.24
N PRO A 64 16.21 0.81 -9.39
CA PRO A 64 15.50 -0.18 -8.59
C PRO A 64 15.83 -0.07 -7.10
N LEU A 65 17.10 0.16 -6.74
CA LEU A 65 17.50 0.36 -5.35
C LEU A 65 16.84 1.61 -4.76
N LEU A 66 16.86 2.73 -5.50
CA LEU A 66 16.22 3.97 -5.10
C LEU A 66 14.70 3.79 -4.94
N PHE A 67 14.06 3.06 -5.86
CA PHE A 67 12.64 2.72 -5.76
C PHE A 67 12.34 1.95 -4.47
N VAL A 68 13.13 0.93 -4.14
CA VAL A 68 12.95 0.14 -2.90
C VAL A 68 13.12 1.01 -1.66
N ILE A 69 14.14 1.87 -1.61
CA ILE A 69 14.39 2.77 -0.48
C ILE A 69 13.22 3.75 -0.31
N LEU A 70 12.78 4.39 -1.40
CA LEU A 70 11.67 5.34 -1.37
C LEU A 70 10.35 4.66 -0.97
N PHE A 71 10.08 3.48 -1.53
CA PHE A 71 8.89 2.69 -1.21
C PHE A 71 8.84 2.37 0.28
N PHE A 72 9.87 1.75 0.85
CA PHE A 72 9.86 1.39 2.27
C PHE A 72 9.94 2.59 3.21
N SER A 73 10.54 3.70 2.78
CA SER A 73 10.49 4.96 3.54
C SER A 73 9.07 5.51 3.60
N LEU A 74 8.34 5.46 2.48
CA LEU A 74 6.93 5.84 2.43
C LEU A 74 6.06 4.94 3.31
N GLN A 75 6.28 3.61 3.28
CA GLN A 75 5.58 2.66 4.15
C GLN A 75 5.85 2.94 5.63
N SER A 76 7.11 3.21 5.99
CA SER A 76 7.49 3.51 7.37
C SER A 76 6.85 4.80 7.88
N LEU A 77 6.78 5.83 7.03
CA LEU A 77 6.07 7.07 7.33
C LEU A 77 4.56 6.84 7.49
N GLY A 78 3.96 6.02 6.61
CA GLY A 78 2.54 5.63 6.67
C GLY A 78 2.16 4.84 7.93
N VAL A 79 3.08 4.09 8.51
CA VAL A 79 2.84 3.44 9.82
C VAL A 79 3.05 4.43 10.97
N SER A 80 4.03 5.32 10.84
CA SER A 80 4.47 6.21 11.93
C SER A 80 3.63 7.48 12.11
N TYR A 81 2.93 7.95 11.07
CA TYR A 81 2.16 9.22 11.14
C TYR A 81 1.01 9.19 12.16
N THR A 82 0.58 7.99 12.58
CA THR A 82 -0.45 7.83 13.61
C THR A 82 0.03 8.21 15.02
N ARG A 83 1.35 8.40 15.21
CA ARG A 83 1.95 8.85 16.48
C ARG A 83 1.81 10.37 16.61
N VAL A 84 1.01 10.79 17.58
CA VAL A 84 0.66 12.21 17.81
C VAL A 84 1.88 13.04 18.24
N GLY A 85 1.97 14.28 17.74
CA GLY A 85 2.82 15.33 18.33
C GLY A 85 4.28 15.38 17.87
N VAL A 86 4.60 14.79 16.72
CA VAL A 86 5.98 14.68 16.24
C VAL A 86 6.21 15.55 15.00
N ASN A 87 7.33 16.28 14.97
CA ASN A 87 7.73 17.12 13.83
C ASN A 87 7.96 16.25 12.57
N ALA A 88 7.51 16.74 11.40
CA ALA A 88 7.69 16.10 10.10
C ALA A 88 9.15 15.71 9.81
N THR A 89 10.13 16.54 10.17
CA THR A 89 11.56 16.23 9.96
C THR A 89 12.01 15.03 10.80
N TYR A 90 11.53 14.93 12.04
CA TYR A 90 11.83 13.77 12.89
C TYR A 90 11.17 12.51 12.31
N LEU A 91 9.90 12.60 11.86
CA LEU A 91 9.20 11.47 11.25
C LEU A 91 9.90 10.99 9.99
N LEU A 92 10.42 11.90 9.14
CA LEU A 92 11.18 11.54 7.95
C LEU A 92 12.49 10.84 8.30
N ARG A 93 13.28 11.41 9.23
CA ARG A 93 14.53 10.78 9.69
C ARG A 93 14.27 9.40 10.29
N ARG A 94 13.18 9.27 11.05
CA ARG A 94 12.76 8.00 11.63
C ARG A 94 12.33 7.01 10.55
N ALA A 95 11.55 7.45 9.56
CA ALA A 95 11.09 6.62 8.46
C ALA A 95 12.27 6.06 7.63
N LEU A 96 13.27 6.89 7.33
CA LEU A 96 14.52 6.46 6.69
C LEU A 96 15.29 5.46 7.56
N SER A 97 15.31 5.66 8.88
CA SER A 97 15.96 4.72 9.81
C SER A 97 15.17 3.44 10.03
N ASP A 98 13.87 3.40 9.75
CA ASP A 98 13.01 2.22 9.95
C ASP A 98 12.71 1.50 8.63
N CYS A 99 13.02 2.09 7.46
CA CYS A 99 12.74 1.49 6.15
C CYS A 99 13.43 0.13 5.95
N TRP A 100 14.68 -0.02 6.40
CA TRP A 100 15.40 -1.29 6.34
C TRP A 100 14.74 -2.39 7.19
N LYS A 101 14.06 -2.00 8.28
CA LYS A 101 13.31 -2.94 9.12
C LYS A 101 12.12 -3.51 8.37
N LEU A 102 11.40 -2.64 7.67
CA LEU A 102 10.28 -3.04 6.83
C LEU A 102 10.74 -3.92 5.66
N LEU A 103 11.87 -3.58 5.04
CA LEU A 103 12.46 -4.38 3.98
C LEU A 103 12.75 -5.81 4.48
N ILE A 104 13.49 -5.96 5.59
CA ILE A 104 13.86 -7.28 6.14
C ILE A 104 12.62 -8.10 6.47
N VAL A 105 11.64 -7.51 7.16
CA VAL A 105 10.42 -8.22 7.54
C VAL A 105 9.56 -8.58 6.31
N SER A 106 9.72 -7.87 5.20
CA SER A 106 9.02 -8.17 3.94
C SER A 106 9.70 -9.28 3.13
N LEU A 107 10.98 -9.61 3.37
CA LEU A 107 11.69 -10.61 2.56
C LEU A 107 10.99 -11.98 2.52
N PRO A 108 10.52 -12.56 3.65
CA PRO A 108 9.80 -13.84 3.60
C PRO A 108 8.47 -13.73 2.84
N LEU A 109 7.81 -12.56 2.90
CA LEU A 109 6.57 -12.31 2.16
C LEU A 109 6.83 -12.15 0.65
N ILE A 110 7.92 -11.50 0.26
CA ILE A 110 8.35 -11.36 -1.13
C ILE A 110 8.71 -12.74 -1.71
N LEU A 111 9.44 -13.56 -0.94
CA LEU A 111 9.74 -14.94 -1.34
C LEU A 111 8.44 -15.75 -1.52
N LEU A 112 7.47 -15.62 -0.61
CA LEU A 112 6.17 -16.26 -0.74
C LEU A 112 5.44 -15.79 -2.00
N ALA A 113 5.41 -14.49 -2.27
CA ALA A 113 4.79 -13.93 -3.46
C ALA A 113 5.44 -14.49 -4.75
N TRP A 114 6.77 -14.56 -4.78
CA TRP A 114 7.50 -15.15 -5.91
C TRP A 114 7.17 -16.63 -6.11
N LEU A 115 7.13 -17.42 -5.03
CA LEU A 115 6.74 -18.85 -5.08
C LEU A 115 5.31 -19.05 -5.57
N LEU A 116 4.36 -18.21 -5.10
CA LEU A 116 2.98 -18.24 -5.56
C LEU A 116 2.89 -17.90 -7.06
N HIS A 117 3.68 -16.92 -7.54
CA HIS A 117 3.76 -16.58 -8.97
C HIS A 117 4.27 -17.70 -9.83
N TYR A 118 5.35 -18.34 -9.39
CA TYR A 118 5.86 -19.52 -10.06
C TYR A 118 4.82 -20.65 -10.09
N ALA A 119 4.14 -20.91 -8.96
CA ALA A 119 3.10 -21.93 -8.87
C ALA A 119 1.91 -21.64 -9.79
N TYR A 120 1.47 -20.39 -9.87
CA TYR A 120 0.42 -19.97 -10.79
C TYR A 120 0.81 -20.18 -12.24
N GLY A 121 1.99 -19.72 -12.67
CA GLY A 121 2.47 -19.92 -14.04
C GLY A 121 2.58 -21.40 -14.42
N LYS A 122 3.01 -22.24 -13.48
CA LYS A 122 3.05 -23.70 -13.65
C LYS A 122 1.66 -24.33 -13.71
N ALA A 123 0.69 -23.80 -12.97
CA ALA A 123 -0.69 -24.29 -13.00
C ALA A 123 -1.39 -23.89 -14.31
N THR A 124 -1.24 -22.64 -14.74
CA THR A 124 -1.84 -22.16 -16.00
C THR A 124 -1.21 -22.81 -17.21
N GLY A 125 0.10 -23.08 -17.21
CA GLY A 125 0.78 -23.76 -18.32
C GLY A 125 0.39 -25.23 -18.53
N LYS A 126 -0.39 -25.82 -17.62
CA LYS A 126 -0.96 -27.17 -17.76
C LYS A 126 -2.41 -27.18 -18.26
N LEU A 127 -3.06 -26.02 -18.32
CA LEU A 127 -4.43 -25.92 -18.78
C LEU A 127 -4.43 -25.86 -20.31
N ASP A 128 -5.32 -26.63 -20.93
CA ASP A 128 -5.61 -26.49 -22.36
C ASP A 128 -6.34 -25.16 -22.64
N TYR A 129 -6.37 -24.72 -23.90
CA TYR A 129 -6.99 -23.46 -24.32
C TYR A 129 -8.45 -23.30 -23.83
N ASP A 130 -9.25 -24.37 -23.96
CA ASP A 130 -10.64 -24.39 -23.51
C ASP A 130 -10.77 -24.31 -21.99
N GLN A 131 -9.80 -24.87 -21.25
CA GLN A 131 -9.77 -24.83 -19.78
C GLN A 131 -9.32 -23.46 -19.26
N GLU A 132 -8.42 -22.78 -19.98
CA GLU A 132 -7.95 -21.44 -19.65
C GLU A 132 -9.07 -20.38 -19.77
N HIS A 133 -9.96 -20.55 -20.76
CA HIS A 133 -11.11 -19.66 -20.96
C HIS A 133 -12.37 -20.14 -20.23
N GLY A 134 -12.36 -21.39 -19.73
CA GLY A 134 -13.43 -21.94 -18.91
C GLY A 134 -13.45 -21.42 -17.47
N TRP A 135 -14.34 -22.02 -16.67
CA TRP A 135 -14.50 -21.70 -15.25
C TRP A 135 -13.22 -21.93 -14.44
N HIS A 136 -12.39 -22.92 -14.80
CA HIS A 136 -11.12 -23.19 -14.11
C HIS A 136 -10.10 -22.06 -14.29
N GLY A 137 -9.84 -21.62 -15.52
CA GLY A 137 -8.95 -20.48 -15.74
C GLY A 137 -9.47 -19.19 -15.13
N THR A 138 -10.79 -18.95 -15.18
CA THR A 138 -11.41 -17.77 -14.55
C THR A 138 -11.28 -17.79 -13.03
N THR A 139 -11.59 -18.92 -12.37
CA THR A 139 -11.43 -19.05 -10.91
C THR A 139 -9.99 -18.90 -10.46
N LEU A 140 -9.04 -19.44 -11.22
CA LEU A 140 -7.61 -19.29 -10.94
C LEU A 140 -7.15 -17.83 -11.07
N LYS A 141 -7.63 -17.09 -12.09
CA LYS A 141 -7.39 -15.64 -12.25
C LYS A 141 -7.95 -14.83 -11.09
N TRP A 142 -9.18 -15.13 -10.64
CA TRP A 142 -9.77 -14.45 -9.48
C TRP A 142 -9.05 -14.77 -8.17
N LEU A 143 -8.65 -16.03 -7.96
CA LEU A 143 -7.86 -16.42 -6.81
C LEU A 143 -6.52 -15.68 -6.80
N TRP A 144 -5.86 -15.60 -7.95
CA TRP A 144 -4.62 -14.86 -8.14
C TRP A 144 -4.78 -13.39 -7.78
N LEU A 145 -5.81 -12.73 -8.32
CA LEU A 145 -6.13 -11.34 -8.02
C LEU A 145 -6.39 -11.15 -6.52
N PHE A 146 -7.17 -12.03 -5.90
CA PHE A 146 -7.44 -11.98 -4.46
C PHE A 146 -6.16 -12.09 -3.63
N VAL A 147 -5.26 -13.00 -3.98
CA VAL A 147 -3.99 -13.19 -3.27
C VAL A 147 -3.09 -11.96 -3.39
N PHE A 148 -2.90 -11.42 -4.60
CA PHE A 148 -1.93 -10.34 -4.84
C PHE A 148 -2.47 -8.94 -4.54
N CYS A 149 -3.76 -8.69 -4.75
CA CYS A 149 -4.35 -7.38 -4.51
C CYS A 149 -4.92 -7.23 -3.09
N LEU A 150 -5.24 -8.34 -2.42
CA LEU A 150 -5.88 -8.30 -1.11
C LEU A 150 -5.08 -8.99 0.00
N ALA A 151 -4.77 -10.27 -0.14
CA ALA A 151 -4.13 -11.03 0.93
C ALA A 151 -2.70 -10.54 1.24
N LEU A 152 -1.82 -10.49 0.24
CA LEU A 152 -0.41 -10.12 0.42
C LEU A 152 -0.23 -8.67 0.91
N PRO A 153 -0.89 -7.64 0.34
CA PRO A 153 -0.76 -6.28 0.85
C PRO A 153 -1.24 -6.15 2.30
N LEU A 154 -2.35 -6.81 2.65
CA LEU A 154 -2.90 -6.76 4.01
C LEU A 154 -1.95 -7.41 5.03
N MET A 155 -1.34 -8.54 4.66
CA MET A 155 -0.30 -9.19 5.47
C MET A 155 0.94 -8.31 5.62
N ALA A 156 1.38 -7.67 4.54
CA ALA A 156 2.50 -6.73 4.56
C ALA A 156 2.23 -5.57 5.53
N MET A 157 1.05 -4.96 5.47
CA MET A 157 0.66 -3.88 6.39
C MET A 157 0.73 -4.31 7.86
N HIS A 158 0.22 -5.50 8.20
CA HIS A 158 0.27 -5.99 9.59
C HIS A 158 1.70 -6.26 10.06
N LEU A 159 2.52 -6.83 9.18
CA LEU A 159 3.94 -7.05 9.45
C LEU A 159 4.70 -5.73 9.62
N TRP A 160 4.41 -4.71 8.82
CA TRP A 160 5.04 -3.40 8.97
C TRP A 160 4.62 -2.67 10.24
N ILE A 161 3.33 -2.73 10.58
CA ILE A 161 2.80 -2.18 11.83
C ILE A 161 3.48 -2.86 13.03
N ALA A 162 3.60 -4.19 13.02
CA ALA A 162 4.31 -4.94 14.06
C ALA A 162 5.81 -4.56 14.10
N ALA A 163 6.48 -4.49 12.96
CA ALA A 163 7.91 -4.18 12.88
C ALA A 163 8.25 -2.78 13.45
N VAL A 164 7.39 -1.79 13.22
CA VAL A 164 7.57 -0.42 13.74
C VAL A 164 7.20 -0.30 15.22
N ARG A 165 6.25 -1.12 15.71
CA ARG A 165 5.78 -1.09 17.11
C ARG A 165 6.63 -1.94 18.05
N GLU A 166 6.89 -3.18 17.66
CA GLU A 166 7.50 -4.22 18.48
C GLU A 166 8.97 -4.46 18.12
N GLY A 167 9.41 -4.02 16.94
CA GLY A 167 10.76 -4.24 16.41
C GLY A 167 10.91 -5.56 15.64
N ILE A 168 11.95 -5.65 14.81
CA ILE A 168 12.17 -6.77 13.87
C ILE A 168 12.19 -8.12 14.60
N GLY A 169 12.94 -8.24 15.70
CA GLY A 169 13.13 -9.52 16.38
C GLY A 169 11.85 -10.06 17.04
N ALA A 170 10.95 -9.20 17.50
CA ALA A 170 9.64 -9.61 17.99
C ALA A 170 8.74 -10.04 16.81
N THR A 171 8.72 -9.22 15.74
CA THR A 171 7.91 -9.50 14.56
C THR A 171 8.30 -10.79 13.85
N LEU A 172 9.60 -11.11 13.75
CA LEU A 172 10.06 -12.35 13.13
C LEU A 172 9.73 -13.59 13.99
N ARG A 173 9.80 -13.48 15.32
CA ARG A 173 9.38 -14.57 16.22
C ARG A 173 7.86 -14.82 16.17
N GLY A 174 7.08 -13.76 16.00
CA GLY A 174 5.62 -13.80 15.90
C GLY A 174 5.06 -13.81 14.47
N TYR A 175 5.89 -14.05 13.45
CA TYR A 175 5.59 -13.75 12.04
C TYR A 175 4.24 -14.28 11.56
N LEU A 176 3.99 -15.59 11.75
CA LEU A 176 2.73 -16.24 11.38
C LEU A 176 1.53 -15.70 12.17
N GLY A 177 1.74 -15.35 13.45
CA GLY A 177 0.70 -14.75 14.29
C GLY A 177 0.29 -13.38 13.78
N HIS A 178 1.23 -12.55 13.33
CA HIS A 178 0.93 -11.25 12.72
C HIS A 178 0.22 -11.40 11.36
N MET A 179 0.63 -12.37 10.54
CA MET A 179 -0.06 -12.70 9.29
C MET A 179 -1.50 -13.18 9.53
N ALA A 180 -1.71 -14.06 10.51
CA ALA A 180 -3.05 -14.56 10.85
C ALA A 180 -3.98 -13.42 11.31
N ARG A 181 -3.45 -12.47 12.10
CA ARG A 181 -4.20 -11.26 12.49
C ARG A 181 -4.62 -10.40 11.30
N ALA A 182 -3.88 -10.45 10.18
CA ALA A 182 -4.25 -9.73 8.97
C ALA A 182 -5.62 -10.17 8.41
N PHE A 183 -5.99 -11.43 8.62
CA PHE A 183 -7.27 -12.01 8.19
C PHE A 183 -8.36 -11.93 9.26
N ALA A 184 -8.13 -11.19 10.35
CA ALA A 184 -9.21 -10.90 11.28
C ALA A 184 -10.36 -10.17 10.53
N PRO A 185 -11.63 -10.52 10.75
CA PRO A 185 -12.76 -9.91 10.02
C PRO A 185 -12.76 -8.38 10.04
N ARG A 186 -12.27 -7.79 11.15
CA ARG A 186 -12.13 -6.34 11.31
C ARG A 186 -11.05 -5.74 10.41
N SER A 187 -9.89 -6.37 10.29
CA SER A 187 -8.82 -5.92 9.41
C SER A 187 -9.21 -6.03 7.94
N LEU A 188 -9.82 -7.16 7.56
CA LEU A 188 -10.37 -7.36 6.22
C LEU A 188 -11.42 -6.31 5.87
N ALA A 189 -12.37 -6.03 6.77
CA ALA A 189 -13.41 -5.05 6.54
C ALA A 189 -12.85 -3.62 6.34
N VAL A 190 -11.86 -3.21 7.15
CA VAL A 190 -11.18 -1.91 6.98
C VAL A 190 -10.52 -1.82 5.61
N TYR A 191 -9.74 -2.84 5.23
CA TYR A 191 -8.99 -2.85 3.98
C TYR A 191 -9.91 -2.90 2.75
N VAL A 192 -10.90 -3.79 2.75
CA VAL A 192 -11.89 -3.91 1.66
C VAL A 192 -12.67 -2.62 1.49
N LEU A 193 -13.13 -2.01 2.59
CA LEU A 193 -13.89 -0.76 2.54
C LEU A 193 -13.05 0.37 1.95
N ALA A 194 -11.81 0.54 2.44
CA ALA A 194 -10.90 1.55 1.92
C ALA A 194 -10.56 1.30 0.44
N TRP A 195 -10.31 0.04 0.06
CA TRP A 195 -9.99 -0.34 -1.31
C TRP A 195 -11.16 -0.11 -2.27
N ILE A 196 -12.39 -0.51 -1.90
CA ILE A 196 -13.59 -0.31 -2.73
C ILE A 196 -13.87 1.18 -2.90
N ILE A 197 -13.92 1.96 -1.82
CA ILE A 197 -14.26 3.39 -1.89
C ILE A 197 -13.25 4.12 -2.76
N ASN A 198 -11.96 3.96 -2.48
CA ASN A 198 -10.93 4.71 -3.18
C ASN A 198 -10.67 4.18 -4.59
N GLY A 199 -10.76 2.86 -4.80
CA GLY A 199 -10.65 2.23 -6.12
C GLY A 199 -11.80 2.67 -7.03
N LEU A 200 -13.03 2.71 -6.52
CA LEU A 200 -14.19 3.20 -7.28
C LEU A 200 -14.03 4.69 -7.62
N LEU A 201 -13.61 5.53 -6.66
CA LEU A 201 -13.36 6.95 -6.90
C LEU A 201 -12.27 7.17 -7.96
N ALA A 202 -11.16 6.46 -7.87
CA ALA A 202 -10.08 6.52 -8.87
C ALA A 202 -10.56 6.04 -10.25
N TYR A 203 -11.37 4.97 -10.30
CA TYR A 203 -11.95 4.47 -11.54
C TYR A 203 -12.89 5.48 -12.19
N VAL A 204 -13.83 6.05 -11.43
CA VAL A 204 -14.78 7.07 -11.92
C VAL A 204 -14.03 8.31 -12.40
N LEU A 205 -12.99 8.73 -11.69
CA LEU A 205 -12.18 9.87 -12.07
C LEU A 205 -11.43 9.65 -13.40
N LEU A 206 -10.89 8.45 -13.63
CA LEU A 206 -10.16 8.12 -14.86
C LEU A 206 -11.09 7.91 -16.05
N PHE A 207 -12.18 7.16 -15.87
CA PHE A 207 -12.99 6.63 -16.98
C PHE A 207 -14.43 7.18 -17.05
N GLY A 208 -14.95 7.74 -15.96
CA GLY A 208 -16.35 8.17 -15.87
C GLY A 208 -16.67 9.43 -16.66
N PHE A 209 -15.70 10.34 -16.82
CA PHE A 209 -15.92 11.63 -17.47
C PHE A 209 -15.53 11.58 -18.95
N LYS A 210 -16.50 11.45 -19.86
CA LYS A 210 -16.27 11.68 -21.30
C LYS A 210 -16.28 13.19 -21.55
N THR A 211 -15.11 13.79 -21.62
CA THR A 211 -14.96 15.22 -21.93
C THR A 211 -14.35 15.36 -23.30
N GLN A 212 -15.14 15.81 -24.27
CA GLN A 212 -14.64 16.22 -25.57
C GLN A 212 -14.31 17.70 -25.47
N PHE A 213 -13.02 18.03 -25.41
CA PHE A 213 -12.55 19.41 -25.51
C PHE A 213 -12.14 19.68 -26.95
N GLY A 214 -12.37 20.90 -27.46
CA GLY A 214 -12.11 21.23 -28.87
C GLY A 214 -10.64 21.25 -29.29
N GLY A 215 -9.68 20.81 -28.46
CA GLY A 215 -8.25 20.86 -28.77
C GLY A 215 -7.43 19.74 -28.14
N PRO A 216 -6.46 19.16 -28.88
CA PRO A 216 -5.68 18.00 -28.42
C PRO A 216 -4.83 18.29 -27.18
N TRP A 217 -4.32 19.52 -27.03
CA TRP A 217 -3.57 19.91 -25.82
C TRP A 217 -4.45 20.00 -24.57
N ALA A 218 -5.69 20.45 -24.70
CA ALA A 218 -6.63 20.50 -23.58
C ALA A 218 -7.01 19.09 -23.12
N GLU A 219 -7.24 18.17 -24.07
CA GLU A 219 -7.49 16.76 -23.77
C GLU A 219 -6.29 16.10 -23.06
N LEU A 220 -5.06 16.36 -23.53
CA LEU A 220 -3.85 15.84 -22.91
C LEU A 220 -3.64 16.38 -21.48
N MET A 221 -3.80 17.68 -21.27
CA MET A 221 -3.68 18.30 -19.93
C MET A 221 -4.73 17.75 -18.97
N LEU A 222 -5.97 17.57 -19.43
CA LEU A 222 -7.04 17.01 -18.62
C LEU A 222 -6.76 15.54 -18.27
N LEU A 223 -6.29 14.73 -19.22
CA LEU A 223 -5.89 13.36 -18.97
C LEU A 223 -4.78 13.31 -17.92
N GLY A 224 -3.76 14.16 -18.05
CA GLY A 224 -2.68 14.30 -17.07
C GLY A 224 -3.20 14.66 -15.68
N LEU A 225 -4.11 15.63 -15.59
CA LEU A 225 -4.75 16.03 -14.32
C LEU A 225 -5.53 14.87 -13.69
N ARG A 226 -6.31 14.10 -14.47
CA ARG A 226 -7.05 12.93 -13.98
C ARG A 226 -6.14 11.86 -13.43
N ILE A 227 -5.05 11.56 -14.14
CA ILE A 227 -4.04 10.60 -13.68
C ILE A 227 -3.41 11.09 -12.38
N ALA A 228 -3.04 12.37 -12.28
CA ALA A 228 -2.47 12.96 -11.07
C ALA A 228 -3.44 12.89 -9.88
N LEU A 229 -4.72 13.24 -10.09
CA LEU A 229 -5.76 13.16 -9.06
C LEU A 229 -6.05 11.70 -8.66
N ALA A 230 -6.05 10.75 -9.60
CA ALA A 230 -6.24 9.33 -9.31
C ALA A 230 -5.06 8.77 -8.50
N ALA A 231 -3.83 9.15 -8.87
CA ALA A 231 -2.64 8.79 -8.12
C ALA A 231 -2.66 9.38 -6.70
N LEU A 232 -3.14 10.62 -6.53
CA LEU A 232 -3.33 11.24 -5.22
C LEU A 232 -4.38 10.50 -4.38
N LEU A 233 -5.51 10.11 -4.98
CA LEU A 233 -6.53 9.31 -4.29
C LEU A 233 -5.97 7.96 -3.82
N VAL A 234 -5.24 7.25 -4.67
CA VAL A 234 -4.59 5.98 -4.30
C VAL A 234 -3.59 6.18 -3.15
N PHE A 235 -2.81 7.25 -3.20
CA PHE A 235 -1.88 7.61 -2.13
C PHE A 235 -2.61 7.85 -0.80
N MET A 236 -3.67 8.66 -0.80
CA MET A 236 -4.45 8.96 0.40
C MET A 236 -5.12 7.70 0.95
N ALA A 237 -5.72 6.89 0.08
CA ALA A 237 -6.35 5.62 0.42
C ALA A 237 -5.40 4.68 1.16
N TRP A 238 -4.17 4.59 0.64
CA TRP A 238 -3.15 3.73 1.20
C TRP A 238 -2.73 4.17 2.61
N PHE A 239 -2.48 5.47 2.81
CA PHE A 239 -2.13 6.02 4.13
C PHE A 239 -3.27 5.86 5.13
N VAL A 240 -4.52 6.17 4.72
CA VAL A 240 -5.71 5.98 5.57
C VAL A 240 -5.87 4.52 5.97
N SER A 241 -5.63 3.58 5.05
CA SER A 241 -5.68 2.13 5.34
C SER A 241 -4.63 1.73 6.38
N LEU A 242 -3.39 2.16 6.21
CA LEU A 242 -2.31 1.92 7.19
C LEU A 242 -2.66 2.51 8.55
N GLY A 243 -3.15 3.75 8.59
CA GLY A 243 -3.51 4.41 9.84
C GLY A 243 -4.70 3.76 10.54
N ALA A 244 -5.75 3.44 9.81
CA ALA A 244 -6.93 2.77 10.34
C ALA A 244 -6.59 1.37 10.89
N LEU A 245 -5.79 0.59 10.16
CA LEU A 245 -5.30 -0.71 10.64
C LEU A 245 -4.41 -0.57 11.86
N ALA A 246 -3.54 0.44 11.90
CA ALA A 246 -2.72 0.71 13.08
C ALA A 246 -3.58 1.02 14.30
N GLU A 247 -4.63 1.84 14.17
CA GLU A 247 -5.57 2.13 15.27
C GLU A 247 -6.32 0.88 15.73
N VAL A 248 -6.83 0.08 14.79
CA VAL A 248 -7.60 -1.13 15.08
C VAL A 248 -6.78 -2.20 15.79
N THR A 249 -5.49 -2.30 15.46
CA THR A 249 -4.56 -3.30 16.02
C THR A 249 -3.83 -2.82 17.27
N ALA A 250 -4.04 -1.56 17.70
CA ALA A 250 -3.42 -1.05 18.92
C ALA A 250 -3.99 -1.79 20.16
N PRO A 251 -3.14 -2.19 21.12
CA PRO A 251 -3.62 -2.71 22.41
C PRO A 251 -4.56 -1.69 23.06
N LYS A 252 -5.72 -2.15 23.54
CA LYS A 252 -6.58 -1.31 24.38
C LYS A 252 -5.88 -1.15 25.72
N ILE A 253 -5.42 0.06 26.01
CA ILE A 253 -4.97 0.42 27.35
C ILE A 253 -6.25 0.61 28.17
N GLU A 254 -6.62 -0.39 28.99
CA GLU A 254 -7.70 -0.21 29.94
C GLU A 254 -7.25 0.81 30.99
N PRO A 255 -8.07 1.84 31.29
CA PRO A 255 -7.72 2.78 32.33
C PRO A 255 -7.58 2.00 33.64
N VAL A 256 -6.40 2.10 34.27
CA VAL A 256 -6.17 1.51 35.60
C VAL A 256 -7.19 2.14 36.54
N THR A 257 -8.21 1.38 36.92
CA THR A 257 -9.18 1.79 37.93
C THR A 257 -8.46 1.74 39.27
N THR A 258 -7.92 2.88 39.68
CA THR A 258 -7.38 3.12 41.02
C THR A 258 -8.51 3.32 42.01
#